data_AF-A0A523W4D9-F1
#
_entry.id   AF-A0A523W4D9-F1
#
_cell.length_a   1.000
_cell.length_b   1.000
_cell.length_c   1.000
_cell.angle_alpha   90.00
_cell.angle_beta   90.00
_cell.angle_gamma   90.00
#
_symmetry.space_group_name_H-M   'P 1'
#
loop_
_entity.id
_entity.type
_entity.pdbx_description
1 polymer ?
#
loop_
_entity_poly.entity_id
_entity_poly.type
_entity_poly.pdbx_seq_one_letter_code
_entity_poly.pdbx_strand_id
1 'polypeptide(L)'
;MTQLSEAKKGNLTPEMKKVAQEERQDPKFVRETIAKGQIVLPKNARYKLAHVKAIGQGLRTKVNTNIGTSPDLIDLDFELEKLKVACRAGTDTVMDLSTGGDLDEVRRAIRKASSIPLGTVPIYQAAIESIAEKGALAKMDPDKIFEVIERQAL
;
A
#
# COMPACT_ATOMS: atom_id res chain seq x y z
N MET A 1 12.28 1.60 10.33
CA MET A 1 11.69 2.47 11.38
C MET A 1 10.22 2.72 11.04
N THR A 2 9.30 2.60 11.99
CA THR A 2 7.85 2.73 11.77
C THR A 2 7.27 3.95 12.47
N GLN A 3 6.14 4.46 11.99
CA GLN A 3 5.44 5.59 12.61
C GLN A 3 4.93 5.25 14.02
N LEU A 4 4.54 3.99 14.27
CA LEU A 4 4.17 3.50 15.60
C LEU A 4 5.34 3.58 16.59
N SER A 5 6.52 3.15 16.18
CA SER A 5 7.73 3.22 17.02
C SER A 5 8.06 4.67 17.37
N GLU A 6 8.03 5.59 16.41
CA GLU A 6 8.32 7.00 16.64
C GLU A 6 7.26 7.65 17.55
N ALA A 7 5.98 7.34 17.34
CA ALA A 7 4.91 7.84 18.19
C ALA A 7 5.07 7.41 19.66
N LYS A 8 5.43 6.14 19.90
CA LYS A 8 5.67 5.60 21.25
C LYS A 8 6.87 6.23 21.95
N LYS A 9 7.88 6.67 21.21
CA LYS A 9 9.02 7.45 21.74
C LYS A 9 8.67 8.90 22.07
N GLY A 10 7.46 9.36 21.72
CA GLY A 10 7.08 10.77 21.86
C GLY A 10 7.47 11.64 20.66
N ASN A 11 8.07 11.06 19.61
CA ASN A 11 8.51 11.80 18.45
C ASN A 11 7.33 12.19 17.57
N LEU A 12 7.30 13.45 17.16
CA LEU A 12 6.33 13.97 16.20
C LEU A 12 6.97 14.08 14.82
N THR A 13 6.72 13.09 13.96
CA THR A 13 7.33 13.00 12.63
C THR A 13 6.75 14.03 11.64
N PRO A 14 7.47 14.38 10.56
CA PRO A 14 6.93 15.22 9.50
C PRO A 14 5.64 14.66 8.89
N GLU A 15 5.53 13.33 8.75
CA GLU A 15 4.32 12.69 8.23
C GLU A 15 3.13 12.88 9.17
N MET A 16 3.33 12.75 10.49
CA MET A 16 2.29 13.01 11.49
C MET A 16 1.79 14.46 11.44
N LYS A 17 2.70 15.43 11.28
CA LYS A 17 2.32 16.85 11.15
C LYS A 17 1.49 17.10 9.89
N LYS A 18 1.89 16.48 8.77
CA LYS A 18 1.20 16.63 7.49
C LYS A 18 -0.22 16.06 7.51
N VAL A 19 -0.40 14.86 8.06
CA VAL A 19 -1.75 14.28 8.18
C VAL A 19 -2.60 15.02 9.21
N ALA A 20 -2.02 15.52 10.30
CA ALA A 20 -2.75 16.34 11.27
C ALA A 20 -3.29 17.63 10.63
N GLN A 21 -2.49 18.29 9.79
CA GLN A 21 -2.93 19.45 9.02
C GLN A 21 -4.03 19.10 8.01
N GLU A 22 -3.88 18.00 7.25
CA GLU A 22 -4.90 17.56 6.27
C GLU A 22 -6.25 17.25 6.97
N GLU A 23 -6.20 16.61 8.13
CA GLU A 23 -7.37 16.16 8.88
C GLU A 23 -7.92 17.24 9.83
N ARG A 24 -7.28 18.42 9.89
CA ARG A 24 -7.61 19.52 10.83
C ARG A 24 -7.63 19.05 12.29
N GLN A 25 -6.66 18.22 12.66
CA GLN A 25 -6.47 17.66 14.00
C GLN A 25 -5.22 18.23 14.67
N ASP A 26 -5.15 18.13 16.00
CA ASP A 26 -3.93 18.42 16.75
C ASP A 26 -2.85 17.36 16.40
N PRO A 27 -1.62 17.76 15.98
CA PRO A 27 -0.51 16.84 15.78
C PRO A 27 -0.23 15.93 16.98
N LYS A 28 -0.46 16.42 18.20
CA LYS A 28 -0.33 15.63 19.43
C LYS A 28 -1.40 14.55 19.51
N PHE A 29 -2.65 14.85 19.17
CA PHE A 29 -3.74 13.86 19.07
C PHE A 29 -3.37 12.75 18.08
N VAL A 30 -2.90 13.10 16.89
CA VAL A 30 -2.49 12.13 15.87
C VAL A 30 -1.36 11.23 16.40
N ARG A 31 -0.29 11.81 16.95
CA ARG A 31 0.82 11.04 17.52
C ARG A 31 0.36 10.10 18.63
N GLU A 32 -0.44 10.59 19.58
CA GLU A 32 -0.91 9.78 20.72
C GLU A 32 -1.80 8.63 20.29
N THR A 33 -2.67 8.88 19.32
CA THR A 33 -3.59 7.87 18.78
C THR A 33 -2.84 6.83 17.93
N ILE A 34 -1.79 7.24 17.20
CA ILE A 34 -0.84 6.31 16.57
C ILE A 34 -0.11 5.48 17.64
N ALA A 35 0.38 6.09 18.73
CA ALA A 35 1.08 5.37 19.79
C ALA A 35 0.21 4.29 20.46
N LYS A 36 -1.11 4.53 20.51
CA LYS A 36 -2.15 3.60 20.99
C LYS A 36 -2.56 2.54 19.95
N GLY A 37 -2.10 2.65 18.71
CA GLY A 37 -2.47 1.72 17.62
C GLY A 37 -3.86 1.94 17.03
N GLN A 38 -4.49 3.09 17.30
CA GLN A 38 -5.85 3.41 16.84
C GLN A 38 -5.86 4.19 15.52
N ILE A 39 -4.72 4.78 15.15
CA ILE A 39 -4.47 5.36 13.83
C ILE A 39 -3.20 4.71 13.25
N VAL A 40 -3.24 4.38 11.96
CA VAL A 40 -2.08 3.91 11.19
C VAL A 40 -1.74 4.91 10.10
N LEU A 41 -0.45 5.01 9.76
CA LEU A 41 0.07 5.82 8.67
C LEU A 41 0.89 4.91 7.75
N PRO A 42 0.27 4.32 6.70
CA PRO A 42 0.92 3.39 5.80
C PRO A 42 1.92 4.11 4.89
N LYS A 43 3.17 4.21 5.36
CA LYS A 43 4.29 4.75 4.61
C LYS A 43 5.50 3.85 4.80
N ASN A 44 5.77 3.00 3.81
CA ASN A 44 7.02 2.26 3.76
C ASN A 44 8.17 3.27 3.62
N ALA A 45 9.19 3.13 4.48
CA ALA A 45 10.32 4.07 4.56
C ALA A 45 11.14 4.15 3.26
N ARG A 46 11.08 3.13 2.40
CA ARG A 46 11.78 3.08 1.11
C ARG A 46 11.16 3.98 0.04
N TYR A 47 9.88 4.35 0.20
CA TYR A 47 9.17 5.13 -0.80
C TYR A 47 8.82 6.53 -0.31
N LYS A 48 8.88 7.47 -1.25
CA LYS A 48 8.38 8.83 -1.07
C LYS A 48 6.92 8.84 -1.52
N LEU A 49 6.06 9.41 -0.69
CA LEU A 49 4.66 9.65 -1.02
C LEU A 49 4.40 11.15 -1.03
N ALA A 50 3.82 11.66 -2.12
CA ALA A 50 3.41 13.06 -2.19
C ALA A 50 2.22 13.33 -1.25
N HIS A 51 1.34 12.34 -1.06
CA HIS A 51 0.17 12.42 -0.20
C HIS A 51 0.17 11.24 0.78
N VAL A 52 0.72 11.46 1.97
CA VAL A 52 0.58 10.51 3.08
C VAL A 52 -0.85 10.55 3.62
N LYS A 53 -1.39 9.39 4.00
CA LYS A 53 -2.72 9.28 4.62
C LYS A 53 -2.59 8.64 5.99
N ALA A 54 -3.45 9.07 6.91
CA ALA A 54 -3.66 8.41 8.19
C ALA A 54 -5.05 7.78 8.21
N ILE A 55 -5.17 6.57 8.74
CA ILE A 55 -6.40 5.78 8.75
C ILE A 55 -6.68 5.40 10.20
N GLY A 56 -7.85 5.76 10.71
CA GLY A 56 -8.24 5.40 12.08
C GLY A 56 -9.33 6.31 12.65
N GLN A 57 -9.68 6.04 13.91
CA GLN A 57 -10.76 6.74 14.60
C GLN A 57 -10.45 8.22 14.83
N GLY A 58 -11.46 9.08 14.65
CA GLY A 58 -11.35 10.54 14.81
C GLY A 58 -10.85 11.28 13.57
N LEU A 59 -10.51 10.56 12.50
CA LEU A 59 -10.20 11.12 11.18
C LEU A 59 -11.40 11.00 10.24
N ARG A 60 -11.40 11.68 9.08
CA ARG A 60 -12.43 11.43 8.07
C ARG A 60 -12.32 10.00 7.54
N THR A 61 -13.44 9.42 7.13
CA THR A 61 -13.47 8.12 6.44
C THR A 61 -12.58 8.13 5.21
N LYS A 62 -11.88 7.02 4.99
CA LYS A 62 -10.95 6.83 3.87
C LYS A 62 -11.51 5.82 2.87
N VAL A 63 -11.28 6.08 1.59
CA VAL A 63 -11.73 5.18 0.50
C VAL A 63 -10.53 4.58 -0.22
N ASN A 64 -10.62 3.28 -0.52
CA ASN A 64 -9.63 2.55 -1.28
C ASN A 64 -10.19 2.16 -2.65
N THR A 65 -9.37 2.29 -3.70
CA THR A 65 -9.70 1.79 -5.04
C THR A 65 -8.80 0.60 -5.39
N ASN A 66 -9.41 -0.49 -5.87
CA ASN A 66 -8.67 -1.64 -6.36
C ASN A 66 -8.42 -1.50 -7.87
N ILE A 67 -7.17 -1.75 -8.27
CA ILE A 67 -6.72 -1.86 -9.66
C ILE A 67 -5.91 -3.15 -9.80
N GLY A 68 -5.49 -3.49 -11.01
CA GLY A 68 -4.64 -4.65 -11.28
C GLY A 68 -5.01 -5.37 -12.57
N THR A 69 -4.02 -6.01 -13.16
CA THR A 69 -4.17 -6.85 -14.36
C THR A 69 -4.76 -8.21 -14.03
N SER A 70 -5.28 -8.90 -15.04
CA SER A 70 -5.80 -10.27 -14.92
C SER A 70 -5.33 -11.11 -16.10
N PRO A 71 -5.45 -12.45 -16.06
CA PRO A 71 -5.11 -13.29 -17.20
C PRO A 71 -5.87 -12.92 -18.49
N ASP A 72 -7.06 -12.34 -18.36
CA ASP A 72 -7.90 -11.92 -19.49
C ASP A 72 -7.53 -10.54 -20.04
N LEU A 73 -6.90 -9.69 -19.23
CA LEU A 73 -6.52 -8.33 -19.60
C LEU A 73 -5.22 -7.92 -18.89
N ILE A 74 -4.12 -7.99 -19.65
CA ILE A 74 -2.77 -7.60 -19.23
C ILE A 74 -2.40 -6.32 -19.97
N ASP A 75 -2.84 -5.18 -19.44
CA ASP A 75 -2.59 -3.87 -20.03
C ASP A 75 -2.13 -2.88 -18.94
N LEU A 76 -0.82 -2.61 -18.92
CA LEU A 76 -0.21 -1.73 -17.93
C LEU A 76 -0.67 -0.27 -18.10
N ASP A 77 -0.79 0.21 -19.33
CA ASP A 77 -1.20 1.59 -19.60
C ASP A 77 -2.65 1.81 -19.12
N PHE A 78 -3.50 0.80 -19.30
CA PHE A 78 -4.86 0.81 -18.76
C PHE A 78 -4.88 0.88 -17.23
N GLU A 79 -4.05 0.10 -16.53
CA GLU A 79 -3.96 0.17 -15.07
C GLU A 79 -3.42 1.53 -14.57
N LEU A 80 -2.49 2.13 -15.30
CA LEU A 80 -1.98 3.48 -14.98
C LEU A 80 -3.05 4.56 -15.20
N GLU A 81 -3.88 4.44 -16.23
CA GLU A 81 -5.01 5.35 -16.42
C GLU A 81 -6.09 5.14 -15.34
N LYS A 82 -6.37 3.91 -14.90
CA LYS A 82 -7.25 3.66 -13.74
C LYS A 82 -6.73 4.34 -12.48
N LEU A 83 -5.44 4.20 -12.17
CA LEU A 83 -4.80 4.87 -11.04
C LEU A 83 -5.01 6.39 -11.11
N LYS A 84 -4.77 6.99 -12.27
CA LYS A 84 -4.94 8.43 -12.49
C LYS A 84 -6.39 8.88 -12.36
N VAL A 85 -7.35 8.10 -12.86
CA VAL A 85 -8.79 8.37 -12.66
C VAL A 85 -9.15 8.27 -11.17
N ALA A 86 -8.69 7.23 -10.48
CA ALA A 86 -8.97 7.02 -9.06
C ALA A 86 -8.43 8.16 -8.18
N CYS A 87 -7.19 8.61 -8.45
CA CYS A 87 -6.59 9.76 -7.78
C CYS A 87 -7.38 11.05 -8.04
N ARG A 88 -7.81 11.30 -9.28
CA ARG A 88 -8.64 12.46 -9.62
C ARG A 88 -10.01 12.43 -8.94
N ALA A 89 -10.57 11.24 -8.75
CA ALA A 89 -11.84 11.03 -8.04
C ALA A 89 -11.70 11.17 -6.51
N GLY A 90 -10.48 11.33 -5.98
CA GLY A 90 -10.23 11.55 -4.56
C GLY A 90 -10.07 10.28 -3.73
N THR A 91 -9.67 9.15 -4.32
CA THR A 91 -9.31 7.94 -3.55
C THR A 91 -8.16 8.25 -2.58
N ASP A 92 -8.21 7.65 -1.39
CA ASP A 92 -7.18 7.87 -0.36
C ASP A 92 -6.03 6.88 -0.48
N THR A 93 -6.34 5.65 -0.86
CA THR A 93 -5.37 4.58 -1.11
C THR A 93 -5.75 3.83 -2.38
N VAL A 94 -4.78 3.09 -2.91
CA VAL A 94 -5.00 2.11 -3.97
C VAL A 94 -4.43 0.77 -3.56
N MET A 95 -5.02 -0.30 -4.09
CA MET A 95 -4.41 -1.62 -4.01
C MET A 95 -4.20 -2.19 -5.41
N ASP A 96 -3.01 -2.72 -5.64
CA ASP A 96 -2.70 -3.54 -6.81
C ASP A 96 -3.03 -4.99 -6.49
N LEU A 97 -4.06 -5.50 -7.16
CA LEU A 97 -4.59 -6.86 -7.07
C LEU A 97 -4.26 -7.67 -8.33
N SER A 98 -3.20 -7.31 -9.04
CA SER A 98 -2.82 -7.97 -10.29
C SER A 98 -2.62 -9.47 -10.14
N THR A 99 -3.15 -10.22 -11.10
CA THR A 99 -3.03 -11.69 -11.18
C THR A 99 -2.61 -12.19 -12.57
N GLY A 100 -2.28 -11.29 -13.51
CA GLY A 100 -1.85 -11.64 -14.87
C GLY A 100 -0.64 -10.83 -15.35
N GLY A 101 0.19 -11.45 -16.19
CA GLY A 101 1.41 -10.84 -16.72
C GLY A 101 2.56 -10.78 -15.71
N ASP A 102 3.51 -9.87 -15.95
CA ASP A 102 4.62 -9.62 -15.01
C ASP A 102 4.12 -8.76 -13.84
N LEU A 103 3.75 -9.43 -12.75
CA LEU A 103 3.22 -8.82 -11.53
C LEU A 103 4.23 -7.87 -10.86
N ASP A 104 5.51 -8.13 -11.06
CA ASP A 104 6.60 -7.34 -10.50
C ASP A 104 6.79 -6.04 -11.28
N GLU A 105 6.74 -6.10 -12.61
CA GLU A 105 6.75 -4.93 -13.48
C GLU A 105 5.53 -4.04 -13.24
N VAL A 106 4.33 -4.63 -13.26
CA VAL A 106 3.06 -3.91 -13.05
C VAL A 106 3.07 -3.18 -11.71
N ARG A 107 3.39 -3.89 -10.61
CA ARG A 107 3.46 -3.28 -9.28
C ARG A 107 4.47 -2.14 -9.21
N ARG A 108 5.67 -2.32 -9.78
CA ARG A 108 6.72 -1.27 -9.77
C ARG A 108 6.28 -0.03 -10.54
N ALA A 109 5.62 -0.21 -11.69
CA ALA A 109 5.10 0.89 -12.49
C ALA A 109 3.99 1.65 -11.77
N ILE A 110 2.99 0.94 -11.22
CA ILE A 110 1.91 1.54 -10.41
C ILE A 110 2.48 2.29 -9.21
N ARG A 111 3.44 1.69 -8.48
CA ARG A 111 4.09 2.32 -7.33
C ARG A 111 4.84 3.60 -7.70
N LYS A 112 5.52 3.61 -8.85
CA LYS A 112 6.24 4.80 -9.34
C LYS A 112 5.29 5.92 -9.73
N ALA A 113 4.12 5.58 -10.28
CA ALA A 113 3.10 6.55 -10.68
C ALA A 113 2.22 7.01 -9.50
N SER A 114 2.05 6.20 -8.47
CA SER A 114 1.17 6.49 -7.33
C SER A 114 1.75 7.57 -6.42
N SER A 115 0.94 8.59 -6.14
CA SER A 115 1.24 9.66 -5.20
C SER A 115 0.71 9.38 -3.78
N ILE A 116 -0.09 8.32 -3.62
CA ILE A 116 -0.81 7.88 -2.42
C ILE A 116 -0.37 6.46 -2.01
N PRO A 117 -0.70 5.98 -0.79
CA PRO A 117 -0.34 4.64 -0.36
C PRO A 117 -0.85 3.55 -1.30
N LEU A 118 0.06 2.62 -1.65
CA LEU A 118 -0.22 1.43 -2.43
C LEU A 118 -0.18 0.19 -1.53
N GLY A 119 -1.26 -0.59 -1.53
CA GLY A 119 -1.33 -1.92 -0.93
C GLY A 119 -1.30 -3.03 -1.97
N THR A 120 -1.10 -4.26 -1.51
CA THR A 120 -1.05 -5.48 -2.32
C THR A 120 -1.57 -6.66 -1.49
N VAL A 121 -1.77 -7.81 -2.13
CA VAL A 121 -2.04 -9.08 -1.45
C VAL A 121 -0.94 -10.09 -1.83
N PRO A 122 0.16 -10.20 -1.05
CA PRO A 122 1.33 -11.00 -1.42
C PRO A 122 1.04 -12.45 -1.79
N ILE A 123 0.01 -13.06 -1.18
CA ILE A 123 -0.37 -14.45 -1.46
C ILE A 123 -0.80 -14.67 -2.92
N TYR A 124 -1.34 -13.65 -3.61
CA TYR A 124 -1.75 -13.80 -5.00
C TYR A 124 -0.55 -14.07 -5.89
N GLN A 125 0.49 -13.24 -5.77
CA GLN A 125 1.73 -13.44 -6.50
C GLN A 125 2.44 -14.73 -6.10
N ALA A 126 2.51 -15.04 -4.80
CA ALA A 126 3.12 -16.29 -4.33
C ALA A 126 2.41 -17.54 -4.89
N ALA A 127 1.08 -17.52 -4.94
CA ALA A 127 0.27 -18.60 -5.49
C ALA A 127 0.48 -18.75 -7.01
N ILE A 128 0.46 -17.65 -7.75
CA ILE A 128 0.63 -17.65 -9.22
C ILE A 128 2.01 -18.16 -9.60
N GLU A 129 3.07 -17.64 -8.97
CA GLU A 129 4.43 -18.11 -9.21
C GLU A 129 4.58 -19.59 -8.83
N SER A 130 4.01 -20.04 -7.70
CA SER A 130 4.07 -21.44 -7.29
C SER A 130 3.32 -22.39 -8.24
N ILE A 131 2.18 -21.97 -8.78
CA ILE A 131 1.45 -22.77 -9.78
C ILE A 131 2.28 -22.86 -11.07
N ALA A 132 2.90 -21.76 -11.50
CA ALA A 132 3.76 -21.77 -12.68
C ALA A 132 5.02 -22.64 -12.49
N GLU A 133 5.65 -22.59 -11.32
CA GLU A 133 6.88 -23.34 -11.01
C GLU A 133 6.62 -24.83 -10.69
N LYS A 134 5.54 -25.12 -9.93
CA LYS A 134 5.30 -26.45 -9.32
C LYS A 134 4.02 -27.14 -9.81
N GLY A 135 3.23 -26.47 -10.65
CA GLY A 135 2.00 -26.99 -11.27
C GLY A 135 0.77 -27.02 -10.36
N ALA A 136 0.87 -26.71 -9.06
CA ALA A 136 -0.26 -26.69 -8.14
C ALA A 136 0.01 -25.85 -6.88
N LEU A 137 -1.01 -25.13 -6.40
CA LEU A 137 -0.93 -24.35 -5.16
C LEU A 137 -0.61 -25.20 -3.93
N ALA A 138 -1.11 -26.45 -3.88
CA ALA A 138 -0.85 -27.37 -2.77
C ALA A 138 0.64 -27.72 -2.58
N LYS A 139 1.49 -27.41 -3.58
CA LYS A 139 2.94 -27.62 -3.54
C LYS A 139 3.71 -26.34 -3.20
N MET A 140 3.03 -25.23 -2.91
CA MET A 140 3.66 -23.96 -2.55
C MET A 140 4.56 -24.15 -1.33
N ASP A 141 5.79 -23.63 -1.44
CA ASP A 141 6.69 -23.58 -0.30
C ASP A 141 6.18 -22.52 0.70
N PRO A 142 6.08 -22.82 2.01
CA PRO A 142 5.79 -21.80 3.01
C PRO A 142 6.70 -20.57 2.90
N ASP A 143 7.96 -20.74 2.50
CA ASP A 143 8.92 -19.64 2.39
C ASP A 143 8.64 -18.71 1.20
N LYS A 144 7.87 -19.16 0.21
CA LYS A 144 7.51 -18.37 -0.97
C LYS A 144 6.74 -17.10 -0.59
N ILE A 145 5.89 -17.15 0.45
CA ILE A 145 5.15 -15.96 0.89
C ILE A 145 6.10 -14.88 1.44
N PHE A 146 7.15 -15.28 2.15
CA PHE A 146 8.12 -14.35 2.73
C PHE A 146 9.00 -13.75 1.64
N GLU A 147 9.45 -14.54 0.67
CA GLU A 147 10.18 -14.07 -0.51
C GLU A 147 9.40 -12.97 -1.24
N VAL A 148 8.11 -13.20 -1.48
CA VAL A 148 7.24 -12.22 -2.15
C VAL A 148 7.02 -10.97 -1.30
N ILE A 149 6.79 -11.12 0.02
CA ILE A 149 6.67 -9.99 0.94
C ILE A 149 7.93 -9.11 0.89
N GLU A 150 9.12 -9.72 0.89
CA GLU A 150 10.40 -9.00 0.79
C GLU A 150 10.50 -8.27 -0.56
N ARG A 151 10.25 -8.94 -1.68
CA ARG A 151 10.25 -8.32 -3.03
C ARG A 151 9.27 -7.17 -3.17
N GLN A 152 8.12 -7.22 -2.48
CA GLN A 152 7.13 -6.14 -2.50
C GLN A 152 7.53 -4.97 -1.58
N ALA A 153 8.28 -5.25 -0.51
CA ALA A 153 8.79 -4.23 0.39
C ALA A 153 9.94 -3.40 -0.24
N LEU A 154 10.71 -3.99 -1.17
CA LEU A 154 11.87 -3.40 -1.88
C LEU A 154 11.52 -2.47 -3.06
#